data_AF-A0A6C0VKZ2-F1
#
_entry.id   AF-A0A6C0VKZ2-F1
#
_cell.length_a   1.000
_cell.length_b   1.000
_cell.length_c   1.000
_cell.angle_alpha   90.00
_cell.angle_beta   90.00
_cell.angle_gamma   90.00
#
_symmetry.space_group_name_H-M   'P 1'
#
loop_
_entity.id
_entity.type
_entity.pdbx_description
1 polymer ?
#
loop_
_entity_poly.entity_id
_entity_poly.type
_entity_poly.pdbx_seq_one_letter_code
_entity_poly.pdbx_strand_id
1 'polypeptide(L)'
;MRIVLKRNSKIFLLLFFSSIFAIIGGIITTIKTPMNLSVSGLYLILAGIGLFFLVLSISTKDQKSVRTWAIYSGIFYGIALLCGSLISFRSGHIITAKIVALCGTFVILLTLYSIISTLRRGKQHE
;
A
#
# COMPACT_ATOMS: atom_id res chain seq x y z
N MET A 1 -3.16 2.08 -22.55
CA MET A 1 -3.74 3.42 -22.30
C MET A 1 -3.70 3.68 -20.79
N ARG A 2 -2.96 4.68 -20.29
CA ARG A 2 -2.88 4.96 -18.84
C ARG A 2 -4.13 5.72 -18.42
N ILE A 3 -4.88 5.20 -17.45
CA ILE A 3 -5.97 5.93 -16.82
C ILE A 3 -5.35 6.96 -15.87
N VAL A 4 -5.46 8.24 -16.22
CA VAL A 4 -5.01 9.35 -15.37
C VAL A 4 -6.21 9.85 -14.59
N LEU A 5 -6.14 9.79 -13.26
CA LEU A 5 -7.22 10.30 -12.41
C LEU A 5 -7.08 11.82 -12.29
N LYS A 6 -8.11 12.56 -12.72
CA LYS A 6 -8.12 14.03 -12.60
C LYS A 6 -8.12 14.41 -11.12
N ARG A 7 -7.19 15.28 -10.70
CA ARG A 7 -7.22 15.91 -9.36
C ARG A 7 -8.59 16.57 -9.15
N ASN A 8 -9.15 16.40 -7.96
CA ASN A 8 -10.49 16.86 -7.57
C ASN A 8 -11.67 16.13 -8.23
N SER A 9 -11.44 15.01 -8.94
CA SER A 9 -12.54 14.10 -9.27
C SER A 9 -13.15 13.53 -7.99
N LYS A 10 -14.46 13.21 -8.01
CA LYS A 10 -15.16 12.54 -6.89
C LYS A 10 -14.42 11.27 -6.46
N ILE A 11 -13.90 10.51 -7.42
CA ILE A 11 -13.14 9.27 -7.17
C ILE A 11 -11.79 9.58 -6.49
N PHE A 12 -11.10 10.64 -6.92
CA PHE A 12 -9.84 11.06 -6.30
C PHE A 12 -10.06 11.46 -4.84
N LEU A 13 -11.05 12.31 -4.59
CA LEU A 13 -11.39 12.78 -3.25
C LEU A 13 -11.79 11.60 -2.35
N LEU A 14 -12.63 10.69 -2.85
CA LEU A 14 -13.06 9.51 -2.09
C LEU A 14 -11.87 8.64 -1.67
N LEU A 15 -10.98 8.30 -2.61
CA LEU A 15 -9.80 7.47 -2.30
C LEU A 15 -8.83 8.20 -1.37
N PHE A 16 -8.64 9.50 -1.58
CA PHE A 16 -7.79 10.34 -0.74
C PHE A 16 -8.32 10.41 0.70
N PHE A 17 -9.60 10.73 0.90
CA PHE A 17 -10.20 10.73 2.23
C PHE A 17 -10.20 9.34 2.87
N SER A 18 -10.50 8.29 2.10
CA SER A 18 -10.43 6.90 2.60
C SER A 18 -9.04 6.54 3.13
N SER A 19 -7.98 7.00 2.45
CA SER A 19 -6.60 6.80 2.90
C SER A 19 -6.32 7.51 4.24
N ILE A 20 -6.81 8.74 4.40
CA ILE A 20 -6.65 9.52 5.64
C ILE A 20 -7.43 8.87 6.78
N PHE A 21 -8.68 8.46 6.53
CA PHE A 21 -9.49 7.78 7.53
C PHE A 21 -8.87 6.45 7.97
N ALA A 22 -8.30 5.68 7.05
CA ALA A 22 -7.60 4.44 7.39
C ALA A 22 -6.38 4.70 8.29
N ILE A 23 -5.59 5.74 8.00
CA ILE A 23 -4.44 6.12 8.83
C ILE A 23 -4.89 6.56 10.23
N ILE A 24 -5.86 7.47 10.32
CA ILE A 24 -6.37 7.96 11.61
C ILE A 24 -6.98 6.81 12.42
N GLY A 25 -7.82 5.98 11.80
CA GLY A 25 -8.41 4.81 12.44
C GLY A 25 -7.35 3.84 12.95
N GLY A 26 -6.32 3.56 12.15
CA GLY A 26 -5.21 2.72 12.53
C GLY A 26 -4.41 3.28 13.72
N ILE A 27 -4.15 4.60 13.75
CA ILE A 27 -3.52 5.27 14.89
C ILE A 27 -4.37 5.11 16.16
N ILE A 28 -5.67 5.39 16.07
CA ILE A 28 -6.60 5.25 17.22
C ILE A 28 -6.60 3.81 17.73
N THR A 29 -6.67 2.82 16.84
CA THR A 29 -6.64 1.40 17.25
C THR A 29 -5.33 0.99 17.89
N THR A 30 -4.20 1.60 17.47
CA THR A 30 -2.89 1.33 18.07
C THR A 30 -2.79 1.93 19.48
N ILE A 31 -3.28 3.16 19.67
CA ILE A 31 -3.27 3.85 20.96
C ILE A 31 -4.18 3.15 21.98
N LYS A 32 -5.33 2.63 21.54
CA LYS A 32 -6.29 1.94 22.43
C LYS A 32 -5.80 0.60 22.96
N THR A 33 -4.78 -0.01 22.36
CA THR A 33 -4.18 -1.26 22.84
C THR A 33 -2.69 -1.04 23.16
N PRO A 34 -2.35 -0.37 24.28
CA PRO A 34 -0.99 0.08 24.56
C PRO A 34 -0.01 -1.05 24.93
N MET A 35 -0.52 -2.23 25.30
CA MET A 35 0.31 -3.31 25.86
C MET A 35 0.86 -4.29 24.82
N ASN A 36 0.43 -4.20 23.56
CA ASN A 36 0.95 -4.97 22.43
C ASN A 36 0.79 -4.15 21.14
N LEU A 37 1.80 -4.14 20.28
CA LEU A 37 1.73 -3.52 18.96
C LEU A 37 0.52 -4.09 18.21
N SER A 38 -0.50 -3.27 17.96
CA SER A 38 -1.74 -3.73 17.33
C SER A 38 -1.47 -4.05 15.87
N VAL A 39 -1.38 -5.34 15.53
CA VAL A 39 -1.20 -5.79 14.14
C VAL A 39 -2.35 -5.27 13.26
N SER A 40 -3.55 -5.13 13.81
CA SER A 40 -4.72 -4.53 13.14
C SER A 40 -4.57 -3.03 12.91
N GLY A 41 -4.02 -2.31 13.89
CA GLY A 41 -3.72 -0.88 13.75
C GLY A 41 -2.63 -0.62 12.72
N LEU A 42 -1.56 -1.40 12.76
CA LEU A 42 -0.51 -1.38 11.75
C LEU A 42 -1.06 -1.69 10.36
N TYR A 43 -1.86 -2.74 10.21
CA TYR A 43 -2.51 -3.07 8.94
C TYR A 43 -3.24 -1.87 8.34
N LEU A 44 -4.08 -1.19 9.13
CA LEU A 44 -4.84 -0.03 8.69
C LEU A 44 -3.95 1.16 8.32
N ILE A 45 -2.92 1.46 9.13
CA ILE A 45 -1.97 2.53 8.85
C ILE A 45 -1.24 2.26 7.53
N LEU A 46 -0.66 1.06 7.37
CA LEU A 46 0.09 0.71 6.16
C LEU A 46 -0.80 0.64 4.92
N ALA A 47 -2.01 0.10 5.02
CA ALA A 47 -2.97 0.10 3.92
C ALA A 47 -3.36 1.53 3.52
N GLY A 48 -3.57 2.41 4.50
CA GLY A 48 -3.86 3.82 4.27
C GLY A 48 -2.70 4.56 3.59
N ILE A 49 -1.46 4.37 4.06
CA ILE A 49 -0.25 4.95 3.44
C ILE A 49 -0.08 4.42 2.01
N GLY A 50 -0.25 3.11 1.81
CA GLY A 50 -0.16 2.47 0.49
C GLY A 50 -1.19 3.05 -0.49
N LEU A 51 -2.44 3.24 -0.03
CA LEU A 51 -3.51 3.85 -0.82
C LEU A 51 -3.23 5.34 -1.12
N PHE A 52 -2.71 6.09 -0.15
CA PHE A 52 -2.33 7.49 -0.35
C PHE A 52 -1.31 7.64 -1.48
N PHE A 53 -0.23 6.84 -1.46
CA PHE A 53 0.76 6.85 -2.53
C PHE A 53 0.22 6.36 -3.87
N LEU A 54 -0.73 5.41 -3.86
CA LEU A 54 -1.41 4.98 -5.08
C LEU A 54 -2.19 6.14 -5.72
N VAL A 55 -2.96 6.87 -4.91
CA VAL A 55 -3.75 8.03 -5.35
C VAL A 55 -2.86 9.12 -5.91
N LEU A 56 -1.72 9.40 -5.26
CA LEU A 56 -0.71 10.33 -5.76
C LEU A 56 -0.10 9.85 -7.09
N SER A 57 0.22 8.56 -7.19
CA SER A 57 0.79 7.94 -8.39
C SER A 57 -0.15 8.10 -9.59
N ILE A 58 -1.43 7.75 -9.45
CA ILE A 58 -2.41 7.80 -10.55
C ILE A 58 -2.78 9.24 -10.91
N SER A 59 -2.70 10.17 -9.95
CA SER A 59 -2.98 11.59 -10.16
C SER A 59 -1.83 12.35 -10.84
N THR A 60 -0.60 11.84 -10.80
CA THR A 60 0.58 12.58 -11.25
C THR A 60 0.81 12.40 -12.75
N LYS A 61 1.20 13.48 -13.44
CA LYS A 61 1.51 13.45 -14.88
C LYS A 61 2.98 13.10 -15.16
N ASP A 62 3.89 13.46 -14.26
CA ASP A 62 5.32 13.18 -14.38
C ASP A 62 5.64 11.68 -14.21
N GLN A 63 6.25 11.07 -15.22
CA GLN A 63 6.52 9.62 -15.25
C GLN A 63 7.49 9.16 -14.15
N LYS A 64 8.48 9.99 -13.79
CA LYS A 64 9.47 9.65 -12.75
C LYS A 64 8.79 9.58 -11.39
N SER A 65 8.04 10.63 -11.04
CA SER A 65 7.26 10.71 -9.81
C SER A 65 6.22 9.60 -9.72
N VAL A 66 5.48 9.33 -10.81
CA VAL A 66 4.46 8.26 -10.82
C VAL A 66 5.07 6.91 -10.46
N ARG A 67 6.25 6.59 -11.02
CA ARG A 67 6.95 5.34 -10.75
C ARG A 67 7.42 5.26 -9.29
N THR A 68 7.98 6.33 -8.75
CA THR A 68 8.40 6.40 -7.35
C THR A 68 7.22 6.22 -6.39
N TRP A 69 6.12 6.94 -6.60
CA TRP A 69 4.91 6.81 -5.79
C TRP A 69 4.28 5.41 -5.90
N ALA A 70 4.30 4.80 -7.09
CA ALA A 70 3.83 3.43 -7.27
C ALA A 70 4.68 2.40 -6.51
N ILE A 71 6.01 2.59 -6.48
CA ILE A 71 6.92 1.73 -5.71
C ILE A 71 6.61 1.85 -4.21
N TYR A 72 6.50 3.07 -3.68
CA TYR A 72 6.15 3.25 -2.28
C TYR A 72 4.79 2.63 -1.95
N SER A 73 3.79 2.86 -2.81
CA SER A 73 2.48 2.24 -2.68
C SER A 73 2.58 0.71 -2.60
N GLY A 74 3.31 0.08 -3.51
CA GLY A 74 3.49 -1.37 -3.55
C GLY A 74 4.17 -1.94 -2.31
N ILE A 75 5.19 -1.25 -1.78
CA ILE A 75 5.88 -1.67 -0.54
C ILE A 75 4.89 -1.64 0.64
N PHE A 76 4.25 -0.49 0.89
CA PHE A 76 3.36 -0.32 2.03
C PHE A 76 2.13 -1.24 1.94
N TYR A 77 1.55 -1.37 0.75
CA TYR A 77 0.39 -2.24 0.53
C TYR A 77 0.75 -3.72 0.65
N GLY A 78 1.93 -4.13 0.15
CA GLY A 78 2.45 -5.49 0.30
C GLY A 78 2.64 -5.88 1.77
N ILE A 79 3.24 -5.00 2.58
CA ILE A 79 3.42 -5.25 4.03
C ILE A 79 2.07 -5.23 4.75
N ALA A 80 1.14 -4.36 4.34
CA ALA A 80 -0.23 -4.37 4.87
C ALA A 80 -0.90 -5.74 4.62
N LEU A 81 -0.82 -6.30 3.41
CA LEU A 81 -1.37 -7.62 3.11
C LEU A 81 -0.76 -8.71 3.99
N LEU A 82 0.55 -8.69 4.24
CA LEU A 82 1.18 -9.64 5.17
C LEU A 82 0.63 -9.49 6.61
N CYS A 83 0.42 -8.27 7.09
CA CYS A 83 -0.25 -8.02 8.36
C CYS A 83 -1.71 -8.55 8.35
N GLY A 84 -2.44 -8.33 7.26
CA GLY A 84 -3.80 -8.85 7.06
C GLY A 84 -3.87 -10.38 7.10
N SER A 85 -2.85 -11.06 6.58
CA SER A 85 -2.70 -12.51 6.69
C SER A 85 -2.54 -12.95 8.15
N LEU A 86 -1.69 -12.27 8.92
CA LEU A 86 -1.50 -12.57 10.35
C LEU A 86 -2.79 -12.40 11.15
N ILE A 87 -3.56 -11.34 10.86
CA ILE A 87 -4.88 -11.10 11.47
C ILE A 87 -5.84 -12.25 11.12
N SER A 88 -5.91 -12.62 9.84
CA SER A 88 -6.79 -13.69 9.34
C SER A 88 -6.42 -15.05 9.91
N PHE A 89 -5.12 -15.30 10.13
CA PHE A 89 -4.64 -16.52 10.77
C PHE A 89 -5.05 -16.57 12.25
N ARG A 90 -4.91 -15.44 12.96
CA ARG A 90 -5.29 -15.31 14.38
C ARG A 90 -6.80 -15.47 14.60
N SER A 91 -7.63 -15.10 13.63
CA SER A 91 -9.08 -15.31 13.67
C SER A 91 -9.53 -16.70 13.20
N GLY A 92 -8.61 -17.61 12.88
CA GLY A 92 -8.91 -18.99 12.48
C GLY A 92 -9.24 -19.16 10.99
N HIS A 93 -9.18 -18.11 10.18
CA HIS A 93 -9.43 -18.17 8.73
C HIS A 93 -8.15 -18.55 7.96
N ILE A 94 -7.74 -19.81 8.07
CA ILE A 94 -6.47 -20.32 7.53
C ILE A 94 -6.40 -20.19 6.01
N ILE A 95 -7.48 -20.49 5.28
CA ILE A 95 -7.51 -20.41 3.81
C ILE A 95 -7.35 -18.94 3.36
N THR A 96 -8.12 -18.04 3.96
CA THR A 96 -8.05 -16.59 3.67
C THR A 96 -6.66 -16.04 3.99
N ALA A 97 -6.06 -16.43 5.13
CA ALA A 97 -4.72 -16.03 5.49
C ALA A 97 -3.69 -16.42 4.40
N LYS A 98 -3.74 -17.67 3.90
CA LYS A 98 -2.84 -18.13 2.84
C LYS A 98 -3.00 -17.34 1.55
N ILE A 99 -4.23 -17.06 1.12
CA ILE A 99 -4.51 -16.27 -0.08
C ILE A 99 -3.97 -14.84 0.09
N VAL A 100 -4.26 -14.22 1.23
CA VAL A 100 -3.81 -12.85 1.52
C VAL A 100 -2.28 -12.77 1.62
N ALA A 101 -1.62 -13.79 2.20
CA ALA A 101 -0.17 -13.90 2.22
C ALA A 101 0.41 -13.99 0.80
N LEU A 102 -0.14 -14.87 -0.04
CA LEU A 102 0.28 -15.02 -1.44
C LEU A 102 0.13 -13.71 -2.22
N CYS A 103 -1.00 -13.01 -2.05
CA CYS A 103 -1.20 -11.69 -2.64
C CYS A 103 -0.15 -10.68 -2.16
N GLY A 104 0.12 -10.64 -0.85
CA GLY A 104 1.15 -9.77 -0.27
C GLY A 104 2.54 -10.03 -0.85
N THR A 105 2.96 -11.30 -0.88
CA THR A 105 4.24 -11.72 -1.45
C THR A 105 4.34 -11.37 -2.94
N PHE A 106 3.27 -11.59 -3.71
CA PHE A 106 3.23 -11.25 -5.13
C PHE A 106 3.38 -9.74 -5.38
N VAL A 107 2.68 -8.91 -4.60
CA VAL A 107 2.80 -7.45 -4.69
C VAL A 107 4.22 -6.98 -4.36
N ILE A 108 4.85 -7.57 -3.34
CA ILE A 108 6.24 -7.24 -2.97
C ILE A 108 7.21 -7.64 -4.08
N LEU A 109 7.07 -8.85 -4.65
CA LEU A 109 7.88 -9.32 -5.77
C LEU A 109 7.77 -8.38 -6.98
N LEU A 110 6.54 -8.03 -7.40
CA LEU A 110 6.33 -7.08 -8.49
C LEU A 110 6.99 -5.73 -8.21
N THR A 111 6.90 -5.27 -6.97
CA THR A 111 7.51 -4.00 -6.56
C THR A 111 9.04 -4.07 -6.61
N LEU A 112 9.64 -5.18 -6.16
CA LEU A 112 11.08 -5.43 -6.26
C LEU A 112 11.55 -5.48 -7.73
N TYR A 113 10.83 -6.17 -8.61
CA TYR A 113 11.12 -6.16 -10.05
C TYR A 113 11.05 -4.75 -10.65
N SER A 114 10.08 -3.94 -10.22
CA SER A 114 9.95 -2.54 -10.63
C SER A 114 11.15 -1.70 -10.15
N ILE A 115 11.64 -1.90 -8.92
CA ILE A 115 12.83 -1.24 -8.38
C ILE A 115 14.08 -1.64 -9.18
N ILE A 116 14.32 -2.94 -9.37
CA ILE A 116 15.48 -3.47 -10.10
C ILE A 116 15.51 -2.92 -11.53
N SER A 117 14.38 -2.93 -12.22
CA SER A 117 14.28 -2.36 -13.57
C SER A 117 14.45 -0.83 -13.60
N THR A 118 14.20 -0.13 -12.50
CA THR A 118 14.47 1.32 -12.39
C THR A 118 15.97 1.56 -12.24
N LEU A 119 16.61 0.82 -11.34
CA LEU A 119 18.05 0.89 -11.10
C LEU A 119 18.86 0.51 -12.35
N ARG A 120 18.44 -0.53 -13.08
CA ARG A 120 19.11 -0.99 -14.31
C ARG A 120 19.05 0.04 -15.44
N ARG A 121 17.93 0.79 -15.56
CA ARG A 121 17.80 1.89 -16.54
C ARG A 121 18.61 3.13 -16.14
N GLY A 122 18.77 3.40 -14.84
CA GLY A 122 19.64 4.47 -14.35
C GLY A 122 21.10 4.26 -14.74
N LYS A 123 21.59 3.02 -14.66
CA LYS A 123 22.96 2.63 -15.04
C LYS A 123 23.27 2.64 -16.54
N GLN A 124 22.27 2.77 -17.42
CA GLN A 124 22.49 2.83 -18.88
C GLN A 124 22.58 4.25 -19.43
N HIS A 125 22.41 5.27 -18.57
CA HIS A 125 22.48 6.69 -18.93
C HIS A 125 23.59 7.43 -18.18
N GLU A 126 24.50 6.70 -17.52
CA GLU A 126 25.83 7.17 -17.12
C GLU A 126 26.87 6.61 -18.09
#